data_AF-A0A1G9NK99-F1
#
_entry.id   AF-A0A1G9NK99-F1
#
_cell.length_a   1.000
_cell.length_b   1.000
_cell.length_c   1.000
_cell.angle_alpha   90.00
_cell.angle_beta   90.00
_cell.angle_gamma   90.00
#
_symmetry.space_group_name_H-M   'P 1'
#
loop_
_entity.id
_entity.type
_entity.pdbx_description
1 polymer ?
#
loop_
_entity_poly.entity_id
_entity_poly.type
_entity_poly.pdbx_seq_one_letter_code
_entity_poly.pdbx_strand_id
1 'polypeptide(L)'
;MIHTDKLYLITDIPGYSPQISRLISMMNYARFTTIESVKGLSVDQLDYLIDSQSNSIGGLLLHFAAVEYAYQVATFEGRDLSEEEMARWGAALNLGEEGRGQIKGNELSYYMDQLDAVRRTTLEWFQTVDDEWLYEEEPFWGDQPANYYFMWFHVFEDEINHRGQIRMIRKRLK
;
A
#
# COMPACT_ATOMS: atom_id res chain seq x y z
N MET A 1 4.54 11.50 8.84
CA MET A 1 3.46 12.49 8.81
C MET A 1 3.47 13.13 7.43
N ILE A 2 2.36 13.09 6.69
CA ILE A 2 2.30 13.63 5.31
C ILE A 2 2.36 15.17 5.39
N HIS A 3 3.38 15.77 4.79
CA HIS A 3 3.50 17.22 4.67
C HIS A 3 2.48 17.73 3.63
N THR A 4 1.38 18.30 4.10
CA THR A 4 0.24 18.68 3.24
C THR A 4 0.47 19.97 2.44
N ASP A 5 1.44 20.80 2.83
CA ASP A 5 1.80 22.06 2.18
C ASP A 5 2.40 21.88 0.78
N LYS A 6 2.96 20.70 0.49
CA LYS A 6 3.54 20.35 -0.82
C LYS A 6 2.83 19.18 -1.51
N LEU A 7 1.66 18.79 -1.04
CA LEU A 7 0.96 17.58 -1.50
C LEU A 7 0.70 17.55 -3.02
N TYR A 8 0.49 18.71 -3.64
CA TYR A 8 0.23 18.84 -5.07
C TYR A 8 1.49 19.16 -5.90
N LEU A 9 2.66 19.19 -5.27
CA LEU A 9 3.94 19.45 -5.93
C LEU A 9 4.74 18.15 -6.00
N ILE A 10 4.95 17.65 -7.21
CA ILE A 10 5.92 16.58 -7.45
C ILE A 10 7.30 17.24 -7.53
N THR A 11 8.12 17.07 -6.50
CA THR A 11 9.36 17.87 -6.33
C THR A 11 10.45 17.08 -5.60
N ASP A 12 11.63 17.67 -5.48
CA ASP A 12 12.74 17.12 -4.70
C ASP A 12 12.39 17.06 -3.21
N ILE A 13 12.72 15.95 -2.56
CA ILE A 13 12.58 15.77 -1.12
C ILE A 13 13.99 15.62 -0.53
N PRO A 14 14.40 16.48 0.43
CA PRO A 14 15.72 16.37 1.04
C PRO A 14 16.00 14.96 1.59
N GLY A 15 17.18 14.43 1.28
CA GLY A 15 17.59 13.08 1.70
C GLY A 15 17.26 11.97 0.70
N TYR A 16 16.63 12.29 -0.44
CA TYR A 16 16.31 11.33 -1.50
C TYR A 16 16.86 11.83 -2.85
N SER A 17 17.17 10.91 -3.75
CA SER A 17 17.52 11.24 -5.13
C SER A 17 16.29 11.76 -5.90
N PRO A 18 16.49 12.41 -7.06
CA PRO A 18 15.40 13.02 -7.80
C PRO A 18 14.24 12.07 -8.10
N GLN A 19 14.45 10.94 -8.80
CA GLN A 19 13.36 10.04 -9.20
C GLN A 19 12.67 9.39 -7.98
N ILE A 20 13.43 8.99 -6.97
CA ILE A 20 12.86 8.52 -5.70
C ILE A 20 11.95 9.57 -5.07
N SER A 21 12.35 10.85 -5.08
CA SER A 21 11.50 11.94 -4.57
C SER A 21 10.17 12.06 -5.32
N ARG A 22 10.17 11.78 -6.64
CA ARG A 22 8.95 11.82 -7.49
C ARG A 22 8.02 10.68 -7.09
N LEU A 23 8.57 9.47 -6.94
CA LEU A 23 7.83 8.30 -6.44
C LEU A 23 7.20 8.58 -5.08
N ILE A 24 8.00 9.05 -4.11
CA ILE A 24 7.50 9.39 -2.76
C ILE A 24 6.40 10.45 -2.83
N SER A 25 6.54 11.48 -3.66
CA SER A 25 5.51 12.51 -3.84
C SER A 25 4.18 11.91 -4.34
N MET A 26 4.24 11.00 -5.31
CA MET A 26 3.05 10.30 -5.84
C MET A 26 2.44 9.34 -4.82
N MET A 27 3.26 8.55 -4.12
CA MET A 27 2.83 7.66 -3.03
C MET A 27 2.19 8.43 -1.87
N ASN A 28 2.68 9.63 -1.56
CA ASN A 28 2.12 10.49 -0.53
C ASN A 28 0.72 10.97 -0.91
N TYR A 29 0.50 11.35 -2.17
CA TYR A 29 -0.82 11.75 -2.64
C TYR A 29 -1.81 10.59 -2.66
N ALA A 30 -1.38 9.41 -3.10
CA ALA A 30 -2.17 8.18 -3.03
C ALA A 30 -2.62 7.93 -1.57
N ARG A 31 -1.66 7.87 -0.64
CA ARG A 31 -1.94 7.63 0.79
C ARG A 31 -2.84 8.68 1.42
N PHE A 32 -2.58 9.97 1.16
CA PHE A 32 -3.41 11.05 1.68
C PHE A 32 -4.88 10.90 1.28
N THR A 33 -5.13 10.66 0.00
CA THR A 33 -6.50 10.54 -0.51
C THR A 33 -7.18 9.22 -0.12
N THR A 34 -6.42 8.16 0.17
CA THR A 34 -6.93 6.94 0.82
C THR A 34 -7.40 7.23 2.24
N ILE A 35 -6.57 7.88 3.06
CA ILE A 35 -6.91 8.24 4.45
C ILE A 35 -8.19 9.09 4.51
N GLU A 36 -8.29 10.12 3.65
CA GLU A 36 -9.51 10.95 3.58
C GLU A 36 -10.74 10.12 3.16
N SER A 37 -10.55 9.08 2.34
CA SER A 37 -11.62 8.18 1.89
C SER A 37 -12.12 7.24 2.99
N VAL A 38 -11.43 7.07 4.11
CA VAL A 38 -11.83 6.17 5.21
C VAL A 38 -11.99 6.86 6.57
N LYS A 39 -11.76 8.18 6.64
CA LYS A 39 -11.86 8.95 7.88
C LYS A 39 -13.24 8.83 8.54
N GLY A 40 -13.22 8.46 9.81
CA GLY A 40 -14.40 8.39 10.68
C GLY A 40 -15.26 7.13 10.50
N LEU A 41 -14.78 6.12 9.75
CA LEU A 41 -15.48 4.84 9.65
C LEU A 41 -15.39 4.05 10.96
N SER A 42 -16.51 3.46 11.38
CA SER A 42 -16.57 2.52 12.51
C SER A 42 -16.10 1.12 12.10
N VAL A 43 -15.86 0.24 13.09
CA VAL A 43 -15.55 -1.18 12.85
C VAL A 43 -16.60 -1.84 11.94
N ASP A 44 -17.89 -1.68 12.22
CA ASP A 44 -18.97 -2.26 11.40
C ASP A 44 -18.93 -1.77 9.94
N GLN A 45 -18.54 -0.50 9.73
CA GLN A 45 -18.40 0.06 8.38
C GLN A 45 -17.12 -0.39 7.68
N LEU A 46 -16.05 -0.64 8.43
CA LEU A 46 -14.80 -1.20 7.91
C LEU A 46 -14.98 -2.65 7.46
N ASP A 47 -15.78 -3.41 8.21
CA ASP A 47 -16.07 -4.82 7.96
C ASP A 47 -17.23 -5.04 6.97
N TYR A 48 -17.94 -3.97 6.60
CA TYR A 48 -19.09 -4.05 5.70
C TYR A 48 -18.72 -4.65 4.34
N LEU A 49 -19.56 -5.58 3.89
CA LEU A 49 -19.50 -6.19 2.56
C LEU A 49 -20.75 -5.80 1.77
N ILE A 50 -20.56 -5.35 0.52
CA ILE A 50 -21.69 -5.09 -0.39
C ILE A 50 -22.41 -6.40 -0.73
N ASP A 51 -21.63 -7.45 -1.00
CA ASP A 51 -22.07 -8.80 -1.30
C ASP A 51 -20.99 -9.81 -0.86
N SER A 52 -21.25 -11.11 -1.05
CA SER A 52 -20.34 -12.19 -0.66
C SER A 52 -19.03 -12.26 -1.46
N GLN A 53 -18.92 -11.51 -2.57
CA GLN A 53 -17.72 -11.48 -3.42
C GLN A 53 -16.85 -10.25 -3.16
N SER A 54 -17.41 -9.21 -2.52
CA SER A 54 -16.73 -7.96 -2.24
C SER A 54 -15.61 -8.11 -1.20
N ASN A 55 -14.63 -7.21 -1.25
CA ASN A 55 -13.68 -7.00 -0.15
C ASN A 55 -14.26 -5.96 0.82
N SER A 56 -13.91 -6.06 2.11
CA SER A 56 -14.24 -5.03 3.10
C SER A 56 -13.26 -3.85 3.01
N ILE A 57 -13.62 -2.68 3.55
CA ILE A 57 -12.70 -1.53 3.57
C ILE A 57 -11.49 -1.85 4.45
N GLY A 58 -11.68 -2.53 5.60
CA GLY A 58 -10.59 -2.98 6.46
C GLY A 58 -9.62 -3.92 5.73
N GLY A 59 -10.15 -4.88 4.96
CA GLY A 59 -9.35 -5.78 4.13
C GLY A 59 -8.50 -5.03 3.11
N LEU A 60 -9.08 -4.06 2.41
CA LEU A 60 -8.36 -3.25 1.42
C LEU A 60 -7.27 -2.37 2.07
N LEU A 61 -7.52 -1.79 3.24
CA LEU A 61 -6.51 -1.00 3.94
C LEU A 61 -5.31 -1.86 4.38
N LEU A 62 -5.55 -3.08 4.89
CA LEU A 62 -4.47 -3.97 5.27
C LEU A 62 -3.73 -4.51 4.04
N HIS A 63 -4.43 -4.72 2.92
CA HIS A 63 -3.83 -5.10 1.64
C HIS A 63 -2.78 -4.09 1.19
N PHE A 64 -3.03 -2.78 1.27
CA PHE A 64 -2.03 -1.79 0.87
C PHE A 64 -0.75 -1.86 1.70
N ALA A 65 -0.88 -2.10 3.02
CA ALA A 65 0.27 -2.32 3.88
C ALA A 65 1.02 -3.61 3.52
N ALA A 66 0.28 -4.68 3.21
CA ALA A 66 0.85 -5.96 2.85
C ALA A 66 1.57 -5.93 1.50
N VAL A 67 0.99 -5.29 0.48
CA VAL A 67 1.60 -5.07 -0.84
C VAL A 67 2.89 -4.26 -0.67
N GLU A 68 2.83 -3.11 -0.01
CA GLU A 68 4.02 -2.28 0.21
C GLU A 68 5.13 -3.05 0.95
N TYR A 69 4.79 -3.86 1.95
CA TYR A 69 5.74 -4.75 2.65
C TYR A 69 6.32 -5.84 1.74
N ALA A 70 5.51 -6.46 0.88
CA ALA A 70 5.99 -7.48 -0.05
C ALA A 70 7.02 -6.90 -1.04
N TYR A 71 6.79 -5.66 -1.52
CA TYR A 71 7.73 -4.97 -2.40
C TYR A 71 9.00 -4.49 -1.69
N GLN A 72 8.91 -4.15 -0.40
CA GLN A 72 10.08 -3.97 0.44
C GLN A 72 10.97 -5.22 0.37
N VAL A 73 10.44 -6.36 0.78
CA VAL A 73 11.18 -7.62 0.84
C VAL A 73 11.73 -8.01 -0.54
N ALA A 74 10.92 -7.92 -1.59
CA ALA A 74 11.34 -8.28 -2.93
C ALA A 74 12.48 -7.39 -3.44
N THR A 75 12.33 -6.06 -3.40
CA THR A 75 13.26 -5.14 -4.09
C THR A 75 14.50 -4.76 -3.29
N PHE A 76 14.43 -4.77 -1.95
CA PHE A 76 15.56 -4.42 -1.09
C PHE A 76 16.28 -5.63 -0.50
N GLU A 77 15.54 -6.71 -0.20
CA GLU A 77 16.15 -7.93 0.35
C GLU A 77 16.40 -9.00 -0.73
N GLY A 78 15.80 -8.87 -1.92
CA GLY A 78 16.03 -9.80 -3.04
C GLY A 78 15.54 -11.22 -2.74
N ARG A 79 14.42 -11.35 -2.00
CA ARG A 79 13.88 -12.65 -1.58
C ARG A 79 12.36 -12.68 -1.58
N ASP A 80 11.82 -13.88 -1.49
CA ASP A 80 10.41 -14.12 -1.22
C ASP A 80 10.05 -13.88 0.26
N LEU A 81 8.75 -13.70 0.52
CA LEU A 81 8.20 -13.70 1.86
C LEU A 81 8.40 -15.07 2.53
N SER A 82 8.89 -15.05 3.76
CA SER A 82 8.99 -16.22 4.63
C SER A 82 7.62 -16.75 5.05
N GLU A 83 7.58 -17.97 5.60
CA GLU A 83 6.35 -18.55 6.14
C GLU A 83 5.73 -17.69 7.26
N GLU A 84 6.56 -17.06 8.11
CA GLU A 84 6.09 -16.16 9.16
C GLU A 84 5.48 -14.88 8.59
N GLU A 85 6.12 -14.29 7.57
CA GLU A 85 5.58 -13.11 6.89
C GLU A 85 4.31 -13.45 6.11
N MET A 86 4.24 -14.62 5.49
CA MET A 86 3.01 -15.11 4.84
C MET A 86 1.90 -15.38 5.86
N ALA A 87 2.20 -15.89 7.05
CA ALA A 87 1.21 -16.04 8.11
C ALA A 87 0.64 -14.69 8.57
N ARG A 88 1.45 -13.62 8.52
CA ARG A 88 1.03 -12.26 8.87
C ARG A 88 0.27 -11.56 7.74
N TRP A 89 0.79 -11.64 6.52
CA TRP A 89 0.37 -10.80 5.40
C TRP A 89 -0.43 -11.54 4.33
N GLY A 90 -0.41 -12.87 4.31
CA GLY A 90 -1.01 -13.69 3.25
C GLY A 90 -2.49 -13.40 3.03
N ALA A 91 -3.30 -13.38 4.09
CA ALA A 91 -4.72 -13.06 3.99
C ALA A 91 -4.98 -11.65 3.42
N ALA A 92 -4.10 -10.70 3.70
CA ALA A 92 -4.19 -9.34 3.19
C ALA A 92 -3.72 -9.25 1.73
N LEU A 93 -2.66 -9.96 1.34
CA LEU A 93 -2.19 -10.05 -0.04
C LEU A 93 -3.22 -10.72 -0.96
N ASN A 94 -3.81 -11.83 -0.50
CA ASN A 94 -4.73 -12.64 -1.29
C ASN A 94 -6.14 -12.02 -1.40
N LEU A 95 -6.54 -11.20 -0.42
CA LEU A 95 -7.90 -10.69 -0.29
C LEU A 95 -8.94 -11.83 -0.37
N GLY A 96 -10.15 -11.56 -0.87
CA GLY A 96 -11.13 -12.60 -1.15
C GLY A 96 -11.64 -13.30 0.11
N GLU A 97 -11.86 -14.62 0.01
CA GLU A 97 -12.43 -15.41 1.12
C GLU A 97 -11.52 -15.40 2.35
N GLU A 98 -10.21 -15.52 2.14
CA GLU A 98 -9.22 -15.52 3.22
C GLU A 98 -9.20 -14.16 3.94
N GLY A 99 -9.10 -13.06 3.17
CA GLY A 99 -9.14 -11.71 3.71
C GLY A 99 -10.44 -11.42 4.46
N ARG A 100 -11.61 -11.78 3.90
CA ARG A 100 -12.91 -11.64 4.58
C ARG A 100 -13.01 -12.46 5.86
N GLY A 101 -12.41 -13.65 5.87
CA GLY A 101 -12.45 -14.56 7.01
C GLY A 101 -11.62 -14.06 8.19
N GLN A 102 -10.43 -13.51 7.90
CA GLN A 102 -9.39 -13.20 8.89
C GLN A 102 -9.28 -11.71 9.24
N ILE A 103 -9.62 -10.80 8.33
CA ILE A 103 -9.44 -9.34 8.50
C ILE A 103 -10.78 -8.71 8.86
N LYS A 104 -11.09 -8.69 10.17
CA LYS A 104 -12.33 -8.15 10.72
C LYS A 104 -12.19 -7.75 12.19
N GLY A 105 -13.06 -6.89 12.68
CA GLY A 105 -13.16 -6.52 14.09
C GLY A 105 -12.09 -5.55 14.57
N ASN A 106 -11.35 -4.93 13.65
CA ASN A 106 -10.30 -3.96 13.98
C ASN A 106 -10.79 -2.53 13.81
N GLU A 107 -10.39 -1.66 14.74
CA GLU A 107 -10.60 -0.21 14.65
C GLU A 107 -9.81 0.41 13.50
N LEU A 108 -10.25 1.57 13.01
CA LEU A 108 -9.55 2.29 11.94
C LEU A 108 -8.06 2.56 12.29
N SER A 109 -7.76 2.85 13.56
CA SER A 109 -6.39 3.12 14.02
C SER A 109 -5.46 1.93 13.78
N TYR A 110 -5.92 0.70 13.94
CA TYR A 110 -5.11 -0.49 13.68
C TYR A 110 -4.57 -0.48 12.24
N TYR A 111 -5.44 -0.22 11.26
CA TYR A 111 -5.05 -0.19 9.85
C TYR A 111 -4.14 1.01 9.54
N MET A 112 -4.40 2.18 10.16
CA MET A 112 -3.54 3.34 9.99
C MET A 112 -2.13 3.09 10.56
N ASP A 113 -2.04 2.44 11.72
CA ASP A 113 -0.77 2.10 12.35
C ASP A 113 0.05 1.13 11.48
N GLN A 114 -0.58 0.14 10.84
CA GLN A 114 0.11 -0.75 9.89
C GLN A 114 0.61 0.01 8.66
N LEU A 115 -0.24 0.84 8.06
CA LEU A 115 0.12 1.64 6.87
C LEU A 115 1.27 2.61 7.16
N ASP A 116 1.25 3.26 8.33
CA ASP A 116 2.29 4.19 8.76
C ASP A 116 3.58 3.48 9.14
N ALA A 117 3.50 2.30 9.77
CA ALA A 117 4.68 1.49 10.10
C ALA A 117 5.40 1.04 8.83
N VAL A 118 4.68 0.43 7.88
CA VAL A 118 5.27 -0.03 6.61
C VAL A 118 5.82 1.14 5.82
N ARG A 119 5.07 2.25 5.67
CA ARG A 119 5.55 3.44 4.94
C ARG A 119 6.82 4.03 5.55
N ARG A 120 6.97 4.00 6.87
CA ARG A 120 8.17 4.50 7.52
C ARG A 120 9.40 3.70 7.11
N THR A 121 9.30 2.36 7.12
CA THR A 121 10.37 1.49 6.65
C THR A 121 10.69 1.75 5.17
N THR A 122 9.68 1.90 4.30
CA THR A 122 9.88 2.27 2.89
C THR A 122 10.72 3.55 2.76
N LEU A 123 10.36 4.58 3.53
CA LEU A 123 11.05 5.87 3.50
C LEU A 123 12.47 5.79 4.06
N GLU A 124 12.74 4.94 5.03
CA GLU A 124 14.08 4.69 5.56
C GLU A 124 14.96 3.98 4.52
N TRP A 125 14.43 2.96 3.85
CA TRP A 125 15.15 2.22 2.81
C TRP A 125 15.36 3.04 1.52
N PHE A 126 14.40 3.88 1.13
CA PHE A 126 14.60 4.80 0.01
C PHE A 126 15.73 5.82 0.26
N GLN A 127 16.15 6.06 1.50
CA GLN A 127 17.34 6.89 1.78
C GLN A 127 18.66 6.15 1.56
N THR A 128 18.63 4.82 1.47
CA THR A 128 19.84 4.00 1.31
C THR A 128 20.18 3.68 -0.14
N VAL A 129 19.32 4.09 -1.08
CA VAL A 129 19.46 3.85 -2.53
C VAL A 129 19.32 5.16 -3.30
N ASP A 130 19.70 5.16 -4.58
CA ASP A 130 19.61 6.31 -5.47
C ASP A 130 18.78 5.99 -6.73
N ASP A 131 18.79 6.90 -7.71
CA ASP A 131 17.98 6.75 -8.93
C ASP A 131 18.43 5.57 -9.80
N GLU A 132 19.69 5.13 -9.75
CA GLU A 132 20.18 4.00 -10.56
C GLU A 132 19.55 2.69 -10.09
N TRP A 133 19.35 2.54 -8.78
CA TRP A 133 18.67 1.37 -8.20
C TRP A 133 17.26 1.15 -8.75
N LEU A 134 16.55 2.22 -9.13
CA LEU A 134 15.22 2.10 -9.73
C LEU A 134 15.23 1.40 -11.10
N TYR A 135 16.38 1.35 -11.78
CA TYR A 135 16.53 0.76 -13.10
C TYR A 135 17.04 -0.69 -13.07
N GLU A 136 17.27 -1.27 -11.89
CA GLU A 136 17.54 -2.71 -11.76
C GLU A 136 16.33 -3.50 -12.28
N GLU A 137 16.59 -4.46 -13.17
CA GLU A 137 15.59 -5.27 -13.85
C GLU A 137 15.58 -6.71 -13.31
N GLU A 138 14.38 -7.24 -13.07
CA GLU A 138 14.18 -8.63 -12.67
C GLU A 138 13.02 -9.28 -13.43
N PRO A 139 13.02 -10.62 -13.59
CA PRO A 139 11.84 -11.34 -14.07
C PRO A 139 10.66 -11.13 -13.10
N PHE A 140 9.52 -10.75 -13.66
CA PHE A 140 8.34 -10.40 -12.89
C PHE A 140 7.12 -11.19 -13.39
N TRP A 141 5.94 -10.58 -13.49
CA TRP A 141 4.72 -11.28 -13.90
C TRP A 141 4.82 -11.91 -15.28
N GLY A 142 4.64 -13.23 -15.32
CA GLY A 142 4.75 -14.00 -16.56
C GLY A 142 6.15 -13.94 -17.19
N ASP A 143 7.18 -13.89 -16.33
CA ASP A 143 8.60 -13.80 -16.71
C ASP A 143 8.93 -12.57 -17.59
N GLN A 144 8.07 -11.54 -17.58
CA GLN A 144 8.36 -10.28 -18.25
C GLN A 144 9.33 -9.45 -17.41
N PRO A 145 10.28 -8.73 -18.03
CA PRO A 145 11.16 -7.84 -17.29
C PRO A 145 10.35 -6.69 -16.70
N ALA A 146 10.58 -6.41 -15.43
CA ALA A 146 10.16 -5.17 -14.78
C ALA A 146 11.37 -4.60 -14.04
N ASN A 147 11.45 -3.27 -13.98
CA ASN A 147 12.41 -2.62 -13.12
C ASN A 147 11.78 -2.20 -11.79
N TYR A 148 12.63 -1.91 -10.81
CA TYR A 148 12.18 -1.45 -9.49
C TYR A 148 11.35 -0.16 -9.56
N TYR A 149 11.58 0.69 -10.56
CA TYR A 149 10.73 1.85 -10.83
C TYR A 149 9.28 1.43 -11.07
N PHE A 150 9.03 0.50 -12.00
CA PHE A 150 7.69 0.00 -12.29
C PHE A 150 7.08 -0.68 -11.06
N MET A 151 7.86 -1.49 -10.35
CA MET A 151 7.40 -2.19 -9.15
C MET A 151 6.90 -1.22 -8.07
N TRP A 152 7.67 -0.17 -7.77
CA TRP A 152 7.26 0.85 -6.81
C TRP A 152 6.18 1.82 -7.33
N PHE A 153 6.09 2.02 -8.64
CA PHE A 153 4.91 2.64 -9.26
C PHE A 153 3.65 1.81 -9.00
N HIS A 154 3.73 0.50 -9.21
CA HIS A 154 2.59 -0.39 -9.06
C HIS A 154 2.07 -0.40 -7.61
N VAL A 155 2.94 -0.33 -6.59
CA VAL A 155 2.52 -0.24 -5.18
C VAL A 155 1.46 0.85 -4.95
N PHE A 156 1.64 2.06 -5.49
CA PHE A 156 0.65 3.13 -5.29
C PHE A 156 -0.42 3.17 -6.39
N GLU A 157 -0.16 2.63 -7.57
CA GLU A 157 -1.18 2.42 -8.59
C GLU A 157 -2.27 1.47 -8.08
N ASP A 158 -1.87 0.37 -7.44
CA ASP A 158 -2.76 -0.61 -6.81
C ASP A 158 -3.58 0.01 -5.65
N GLU A 159 -2.92 0.80 -4.78
CA GLU A 159 -3.62 1.57 -3.75
C GLU A 159 -4.66 2.53 -4.37
N ILE A 160 -4.32 3.22 -5.46
CA ILE A 160 -5.25 4.11 -6.18
C ILE A 160 -6.43 3.33 -6.77
N ASN A 161 -6.16 2.16 -7.36
CA ASN A 161 -7.14 1.27 -7.96
C ASN A 161 -8.19 0.84 -6.91
N HIS A 162 -7.71 0.23 -5.82
CA HIS A 162 -8.55 -0.26 -4.74
C HIS A 162 -9.18 0.85 -3.90
N ARG A 163 -8.58 2.04 -3.80
CA ARG A 163 -9.26 3.21 -3.22
C ARG A 163 -10.53 3.56 -4.02
N GLY A 164 -10.58 3.29 -5.32
CA GLY A 164 -11.81 3.36 -6.12
C GLY A 164 -12.90 2.43 -5.57
N GLN A 165 -12.53 1.19 -5.24
CA GLN A 165 -13.41 0.22 -4.59
C GLN A 165 -13.86 0.70 -3.20
N ILE A 166 -12.94 1.21 -2.36
CA ILE A 166 -13.28 1.79 -1.04
C ILE A 166 -14.32 2.90 -1.18
N ARG A 167 -14.15 3.82 -2.13
CA ARG A 167 -15.10 4.92 -2.36
C ARG A 167 -16.47 4.42 -2.81
N MET A 168 -16.51 3.33 -3.58
CA MET A 168 -17.77 2.68 -3.96
C MET A 168 -18.46 2.05 -2.75
N ILE A 169 -17.73 1.30 -1.92
CA ILE A 169 -18.25 0.68 -0.70
C ILE A 169 -18.76 1.75 0.27
N ARG A 170 -17.98 2.80 0.50
CA ARG A 170 -18.35 3.90 1.41
C ARG A 170 -19.67 4.57 1.02
N LYS A 171 -19.98 4.69 -0.28
CA LYS A 171 -21.27 5.22 -0.77
C LYS A 171 -22.46 4.31 -0.49
N ARG A 172 -22.24 3.04 -0.13
CA ARG A 172 -23.28 2.05 0.20
C ARG A 172 -23.49 1.89 1.71
N LEU A 173 -22.58 2.42 2.52
CA LEU A 173 -22.76 2.49 3.96
C LEU A 173 -23.98 3.37 4.28
N LYS A 174 -24.81 2.90 5.22
CA LYS A 174 -25.96 3.65 5.72
C LYS A 174 -25.56 4.56 6.88
#